data_AF-A0A1L5KUW2-F1
#
_entry.id   AF-A0A1L5KUW2-F1
#
_cell.length_a   1.000
_cell.length_b   1.000
_cell.length_c   1.000
_cell.angle_alpha   90.00
_cell.angle_beta   90.00
_cell.angle_gamma   90.00
#
_symmetry.space_group_name_H-M   'P 1'
#
loop_
_entity.id
_entity.type
_entity.pdbx_description
1 polymer ?
#
loop_
_entity_poly.entity_id
_entity_poly.type
_entity_poly.pdbx_seq_one_letter_code
_entity_poly.pdbx_strand_id
1 'polypeptide(L)'
;MAVHTEIVPSGDPALGIGLEALRLARMRMTSNAGSSYWPMGDGTGILAGQQAGDQGLVLVDQHGNRMPLIDTTEISQKADDAISKANAAVDGMEQVREDAENGVKEAKDAAANADSKAQSAIDGMQSVRNEAVKGVKEAKDAASTAQSTAASAASKADKLATELDGTKAIVERHTTKLGEVETKVSNSVEHADQALSASTQAVQTANSVKTTADRAYDDAQSALTQSSTAVQTAGEVKTTLETNYLSKKDSDAAYASKSELKQTSDGITSTVEKTYATKSALEALRNIADNAVETWTGSQKPPASNAPASTWATDQLRKQHAGDVYYDTSTGYSYRWGSTDGETYAWSLIKDS
;
A
#
# COMPACT_ATOMS: atom_id res chain seq x y z
N MET A 1 -27.59 -46.30 -104.13
CA MET A 1 -27.60 -47.33 -105.18
C MET A 1 -27.45 -48.67 -104.48
N ALA A 2 -28.30 -49.68 -104.59
CA ALA A 2 -29.45 -49.90 -105.44
C ALA A 2 -30.46 -50.78 -104.67
N VAL A 3 -31.72 -50.66 -105.07
CA VAL A 3 -32.89 -51.36 -104.52
C VAL A 3 -33.24 -52.52 -105.46
N HIS A 4 -33.92 -53.53 -104.90
CA HIS A 4 -34.72 -54.57 -105.58
C HIS A 4 -33.88 -55.66 -106.29
N THR A 5 -34.33 -56.92 -106.39
CA THR A 5 -35.66 -57.33 -106.85
C THR A 5 -35.98 -58.77 -106.44
N GLU A 6 -37.22 -58.98 -106.02
CA GLU A 6 -37.92 -60.26 -105.87
C GLU A 6 -38.27 -60.82 -107.25
N ILE A 7 -38.03 -62.12 -107.49
CA ILE A 7 -38.59 -62.83 -108.64
C ILE A 7 -39.07 -64.22 -108.17
N VAL A 8 -40.38 -64.35 -108.01
CA VAL A 8 -41.11 -65.62 -108.18
C VAL A 8 -41.94 -65.47 -109.45
N PRO A 9 -41.81 -66.40 -110.41
CA PRO A 9 -42.98 -66.85 -111.17
C PRO A 9 -42.86 -68.35 -111.54
N SER A 10 -43.86 -69.16 -111.18
CA SER A 10 -45.06 -69.52 -111.99
C SER A 10 -44.84 -70.81 -112.79
N GLY A 11 -45.69 -71.81 -112.54
CA GLY A 11 -45.65 -73.11 -113.19
C GLY A 11 -46.33 -73.17 -114.55
N ASP A 12 -45.97 -74.19 -115.33
CA ASP A 12 -46.84 -74.92 -116.26
C ASP A 12 -46.17 -76.26 -116.67
N PRO A 13 -46.84 -77.24 -117.29
CA PRO A 13 -47.10 -78.54 -116.69
C PRO A 13 -46.35 -79.65 -117.46
N ALA A 14 -45.15 -80.01 -117.01
CA ALA A 14 -44.34 -81.00 -117.74
C ALA A 14 -43.72 -82.09 -116.87
N LEU A 15 -43.86 -82.08 -115.54
CA LEU A 15 -43.17 -83.05 -114.70
C LEU A 15 -44.00 -83.51 -113.48
N GLY A 16 -45.20 -84.02 -113.76
CA GLY A 16 -45.78 -85.13 -112.96
C GLY A 16 -44.86 -86.35 -112.87
N ILE A 17 -43.79 -86.36 -113.68
CA ILE A 17 -42.68 -87.31 -113.74
C ILE A 17 -41.49 -86.89 -112.86
N GLY A 18 -41.37 -85.60 -112.47
CA GLY A 18 -40.31 -85.09 -111.59
C GLY A 18 -40.66 -85.21 -110.11
N LEU A 19 -41.95 -85.05 -109.77
CA LEU A 19 -42.49 -85.44 -108.47
C LEU A 19 -42.36 -86.95 -108.26
N GLU A 20 -42.47 -87.74 -109.34
CA GLU A 20 -42.20 -89.17 -109.32
C GLU A 20 -40.71 -89.51 -109.39
N ALA A 21 -39.83 -88.64 -109.93
CA ALA A 21 -38.37 -88.79 -109.86
C ALA A 21 -37.80 -88.44 -108.48
N LEU A 22 -38.38 -87.51 -107.73
CA LEU A 22 -38.03 -87.23 -106.32
C LEU A 22 -38.65 -88.25 -105.36
N ARG A 23 -39.83 -88.79 -105.68
CA ARG A 23 -40.42 -89.94 -104.97
C ARG A 23 -39.69 -91.25 -105.30
N LEU A 24 -39.24 -91.46 -106.55
CA LEU A 24 -38.33 -92.55 -106.93
C LEU A 24 -36.92 -92.32 -106.37
N ALA A 25 -36.40 -91.09 -106.28
CA ALA A 25 -35.11 -90.82 -105.66
C ALA A 25 -35.16 -91.05 -104.14
N ARG A 26 -36.29 -90.75 -103.49
CA ARG A 26 -36.55 -91.12 -102.09
C ARG A 26 -36.81 -92.63 -101.90
N MET A 27 -37.39 -93.32 -102.88
CA MET A 27 -37.50 -94.79 -102.91
C MET A 27 -36.22 -95.51 -103.39
N ARG A 28 -35.26 -94.81 -104.00
CA ARG A 28 -33.95 -95.35 -104.46
C ARG A 28 -32.76 -94.93 -103.59
N MET A 29 -32.93 -94.02 -102.64
CA MET A 29 -32.01 -93.85 -101.49
C MET A 29 -32.19 -94.93 -100.42
N THR A 30 -33.09 -95.88 -100.64
CA THR A 30 -33.00 -97.23 -100.08
C THR A 30 -32.74 -98.18 -101.24
N SER A 31 -31.53 -98.15 -101.81
CA SER A 31 -30.97 -99.43 -102.26
C SER A 31 -31.03 -100.30 -101.01
N ASN A 32 -31.95 -101.26 -101.03
CA ASN A 32 -32.09 -102.32 -100.06
C ASN A 32 -30.76 -103.08 -100.10
N ALA A 33 -29.73 -102.49 -99.48
CA ALA A 33 -28.48 -103.13 -99.19
C ALA A 33 -28.89 -104.19 -98.19
N GLY A 34 -29.21 -105.36 -98.74
CA GLY A 34 -29.60 -106.53 -97.98
C GLY A 34 -28.65 -106.67 -96.82
N SER A 35 -29.21 -107.09 -95.68
CA SER A 35 -28.42 -107.34 -94.50
C SER A 35 -27.34 -108.33 -94.87
N SER A 36 -26.10 -107.91 -94.80
CA SER A 36 -24.99 -108.76 -95.19
C SER A 36 -24.48 -109.43 -93.93
N TYR A 37 -24.67 -110.74 -93.85
CA TYR A 37 -24.16 -111.55 -92.74
C TYR A 37 -22.89 -112.28 -93.19
N TRP A 38 -21.80 -112.04 -92.47
CA TRP A 38 -20.50 -112.62 -92.74
C TRP A 38 -20.18 -113.63 -91.63
N PRO A 39 -20.34 -114.95 -91.86
CA PRO A 39 -20.07 -115.97 -90.86
C PRO A 39 -18.56 -116.13 -90.63
N MET A 40 -18.13 -116.21 -89.37
CA MET A 40 -16.71 -116.34 -88.99
C MET A 40 -16.29 -117.81 -88.70
N GLY A 41 -17.21 -118.76 -88.87
CA GLY A 41 -16.92 -120.20 -88.88
C GLY A 41 -17.05 -120.92 -87.53
N ASP A 42 -17.28 -120.18 -86.44
CA ASP A 42 -17.42 -120.68 -85.06
C ASP A 42 -18.84 -120.47 -84.48
N GLY A 43 -19.82 -120.22 -85.35
CA GLY A 43 -21.19 -119.86 -84.98
C GLY A 43 -21.42 -118.36 -84.78
N THR A 44 -20.37 -117.53 -84.84
CA THR A 44 -20.49 -116.06 -84.81
C THR A 44 -20.41 -115.45 -86.21
N GLY A 45 -20.86 -114.20 -86.36
CA GLY A 45 -20.71 -113.47 -87.63
C GLY A 45 -21.01 -111.98 -87.54
N ILE A 46 -20.64 -111.24 -88.58
CA ILE A 46 -20.84 -109.78 -88.65
C ILE A 46 -22.10 -109.51 -89.47
N LEU A 47 -23.04 -108.74 -88.91
CA LEU A 47 -24.26 -108.30 -89.58
C LEU A 47 -24.14 -106.81 -89.91
N ALA A 48 -24.17 -106.47 -91.20
CA ALA A 48 -24.15 -105.10 -91.70
C ALA A 48 -25.47 -104.75 -92.40
N GLY A 49 -25.89 -103.49 -92.30
CA GLY A 49 -27.09 -102.97 -92.96
C GLY A 49 -28.29 -102.85 -92.02
N GLN A 50 -29.50 -102.72 -92.57
CA GLN A 50 -30.69 -102.29 -91.82
C GLN A 50 -31.04 -103.18 -90.60
N GLN A 51 -30.71 -104.48 -90.65
CA GLN A 51 -30.91 -105.41 -89.52
C GLN A 51 -29.89 -105.23 -88.39
N ALA A 52 -28.83 -104.45 -88.59
CA ALA A 52 -27.84 -104.10 -87.55
C ALA A 52 -28.29 -102.93 -86.64
N GLY A 53 -29.45 -102.31 -86.90
CA GLY A 53 -29.95 -101.16 -86.13
C GLY A 53 -29.14 -99.87 -86.35
N ASP A 54 -29.28 -98.89 -85.45
CA ASP A 54 -28.70 -97.54 -85.56
C ASP A 54 -27.15 -97.52 -85.62
N GLN A 55 -26.51 -98.62 -85.24
CA GLN A 55 -25.05 -98.78 -85.31
C GLN A 55 -24.55 -99.20 -86.71
N GLY A 56 -25.45 -99.63 -87.61
CA GLY A 56 -25.16 -99.99 -89.01
C GLY A 56 -24.34 -101.28 -89.21
N LEU A 57 -23.58 -101.72 -88.21
CA LEU A 57 -22.72 -102.90 -88.17
C LEU A 57 -22.67 -103.49 -86.75
N VAL A 58 -22.98 -104.78 -86.59
CA VAL A 58 -23.01 -105.47 -85.28
C VAL A 58 -22.42 -106.88 -85.38
N LEU A 59 -21.88 -107.38 -84.27
CA LEU A 59 -21.53 -108.80 -84.11
C LEU A 59 -22.77 -109.59 -83.70
N VAL A 60 -22.88 -110.81 -84.21
CA VAL A 60 -23.91 -111.77 -83.82
C VAL A 60 -23.20 -112.95 -83.17
N ASP A 61 -23.57 -113.26 -81.94
CA ASP A 61 -23.00 -114.39 -81.17
C ASP A 61 -23.56 -115.76 -81.64
N GLN A 62 -23.07 -116.84 -81.02
CA GLN A 62 -23.49 -118.23 -81.33
C GLN A 62 -24.98 -118.51 -81.02
N HIS A 63 -25.65 -117.62 -80.28
CA HIS A 63 -27.05 -117.72 -79.89
C HIS A 63 -27.96 -116.75 -80.68
N GLY A 64 -27.40 -115.99 -81.62
CA GLY A 64 -28.13 -115.03 -82.44
C GLY A 64 -28.34 -113.66 -81.78
N ASN A 65 -27.73 -113.39 -80.63
CA ASN A 65 -27.81 -112.09 -79.97
C ASN A 65 -26.89 -111.09 -80.66
N ARG A 66 -27.38 -109.86 -80.80
CA ARG A 66 -26.65 -108.77 -81.47
C ARG A 66 -25.88 -107.97 -80.44
N MET A 67 -24.58 -107.79 -80.66
CA MET A 67 -23.68 -106.99 -79.84
C MET A 67 -23.01 -105.92 -80.70
N PRO A 68 -22.68 -104.75 -80.15
CA PRO A 68 -21.95 -103.74 -80.90
C PRO A 68 -20.63 -104.33 -81.43
N LEU A 69 -20.30 -104.05 -82.69
CA LEU A 69 -19.01 -104.50 -83.28
C LEU A 69 -17.82 -103.90 -82.51
N ILE A 70 -17.99 -102.70 -81.95
CA ILE A 70 -17.06 -102.02 -81.05
C ILE A 70 -17.87 -101.52 -79.85
N ASP A 71 -17.56 -102.02 -78.65
CA ASP A 71 -18.12 -101.48 -77.41
C ASP A 71 -17.45 -100.13 -77.08
N THR A 72 -18.21 -99.04 -77.24
CA THR A 72 -17.75 -97.69 -76.93
C THR A 72 -18.24 -97.19 -75.56
N THR A 73 -18.93 -98.02 -74.77
CA THR A 73 -19.52 -97.59 -73.49
C THR A 73 -18.46 -97.09 -72.52
N GLU A 74 -17.31 -97.76 -72.41
CA GLU A 74 -16.18 -97.27 -71.61
C GLU A 74 -15.62 -95.93 -72.12
N ILE A 75 -15.61 -95.73 -73.45
CA ILE A 75 -15.11 -94.49 -74.07
C ILE A 75 -16.09 -93.34 -73.78
N SER A 76 -17.40 -93.58 -73.90
CA SER A 76 -18.45 -92.61 -73.57
C SER A 76 -18.46 -92.24 -72.08
N GLN A 77 -18.35 -93.23 -71.18
CA GLN A 77 -18.25 -92.98 -69.74
C GLN A 77 -17.01 -92.16 -69.37
N LYS A 78 -15.84 -92.49 -69.95
CA LYS A 78 -14.62 -91.70 -69.75
C LYS A 78 -14.76 -90.28 -70.31
N ALA A 79 -15.49 -90.09 -71.39
CA ALA A 79 -15.77 -88.77 -71.95
C ALA A 79 -16.72 -87.96 -71.06
N ASP A 80 -17.80 -88.56 -70.55
CA ASP A 80 -18.73 -87.92 -69.61
C ASP A 80 -18.04 -87.57 -68.28
N ASP A 81 -17.20 -88.47 -67.74
CA ASP A 81 -16.37 -88.22 -66.57
C ASP A 81 -15.39 -87.06 -66.81
N ALA A 82 -14.80 -86.99 -68.01
CA ALA A 82 -13.90 -85.90 -68.38
C ALA A 82 -14.64 -84.56 -68.49
N ILE A 83 -15.84 -84.55 -69.07
CA ILE A 83 -16.70 -83.37 -69.15
C ILE A 83 -17.15 -82.94 -67.74
N SER A 84 -17.55 -83.87 -66.89
CA SER A 84 -17.93 -83.59 -65.51
C SER A 84 -16.78 -83.00 -64.70
N LYS A 85 -15.58 -83.58 -64.81
CA LYS A 85 -14.36 -83.03 -64.18
C LYS A 85 -13.99 -81.65 -64.73
N ALA A 86 -14.16 -81.42 -66.04
CA ALA A 86 -13.91 -80.13 -66.66
C ALA A 86 -14.90 -79.07 -66.16
N ASN A 87 -16.19 -79.39 -66.08
CA ASN A 87 -17.21 -78.49 -65.54
C ASN A 87 -16.96 -78.18 -64.06
N ALA A 88 -16.65 -79.18 -63.24
CA ALA A 88 -16.30 -78.97 -61.84
C ALA A 88 -15.03 -78.10 -61.67
N ALA A 89 -14.05 -78.22 -62.58
CA ALA A 89 -12.89 -77.35 -62.59
C ALA A 89 -13.25 -75.91 -63.00
N VAL A 90 -14.16 -75.73 -63.95
CA VAL A 90 -14.67 -74.40 -64.34
C VAL A 90 -15.43 -73.75 -63.19
N ASP A 91 -16.31 -74.48 -62.51
CA ASP A 91 -17.05 -73.99 -61.34
C ASP A 91 -16.09 -73.61 -60.19
N GLY A 92 -15.07 -74.45 -59.94
CA GLY A 92 -14.03 -74.13 -58.97
C GLY A 92 -13.19 -72.91 -59.33
N MET A 93 -12.87 -72.72 -60.62
CA MET A 93 -12.18 -71.52 -61.10
C MET A 93 -13.05 -70.28 -60.98
N GLU A 94 -14.35 -70.39 -61.26
CA GLU A 94 -15.30 -69.29 -61.13
C GLU A 94 -15.47 -68.88 -59.67
N GLN A 95 -15.57 -69.85 -58.77
CA GLN A 95 -15.60 -69.59 -57.33
C GLN A 95 -14.32 -68.87 -56.87
N VAL A 96 -13.14 -69.33 -57.31
CA VAL A 96 -11.87 -68.65 -57.00
C VAL A 96 -11.84 -67.22 -57.56
N ARG A 97 -12.39 -66.99 -58.76
CA ARG A 97 -12.51 -65.66 -59.36
C ARG A 97 -13.40 -64.76 -58.51
N GLU A 98 -14.58 -65.22 -58.11
CA GLU A 98 -15.50 -64.48 -57.26
C GLU A 98 -14.91 -64.16 -55.88
N ASP A 99 -14.26 -65.13 -55.24
CA ASP A 99 -13.57 -64.94 -53.96
C ASP A 99 -12.44 -63.90 -54.09
N ALA A 100 -11.68 -63.94 -55.19
CA ALA A 100 -10.64 -62.95 -55.47
C ALA A 100 -11.24 -61.55 -55.71
N GLU A 101 -12.33 -61.43 -56.46
CA GLU A 101 -13.03 -60.16 -56.68
C GLU A 101 -13.59 -59.58 -55.39
N ASN A 102 -14.19 -60.42 -54.54
CA ASN A 102 -14.68 -60.03 -53.22
C ASN A 102 -13.53 -59.59 -52.31
N GLY A 103 -12.42 -60.35 -52.26
CA GLY A 103 -11.24 -59.98 -51.48
C GLY A 103 -10.60 -58.65 -51.93
N VAL A 104 -10.53 -58.41 -53.25
CA VAL A 104 -10.05 -57.13 -53.80
C VAL A 104 -10.98 -55.97 -53.41
N LYS A 105 -12.30 -56.19 -53.46
CA LYS A 105 -13.28 -55.20 -53.05
C LYS A 105 -13.15 -54.87 -51.56
N GLU A 106 -13.08 -55.87 -50.71
CA GLU A 106 -12.87 -55.70 -49.26
C GLU A 106 -11.56 -54.95 -48.98
N ALA A 107 -10.47 -55.28 -49.67
CA ALA A 107 -9.21 -54.58 -49.53
C ALA A 107 -9.30 -53.09 -49.96
N LYS A 108 -10.04 -52.80 -51.04
CA LYS A 108 -10.28 -51.43 -51.50
C LYS A 108 -11.13 -50.64 -50.51
N ASP A 109 -12.18 -51.26 -49.96
CA ASP A 109 -13.05 -50.63 -48.96
C ASP A 109 -12.29 -50.38 -47.65
N ALA A 110 -11.44 -51.32 -47.22
CA ALA A 110 -10.55 -51.16 -46.08
C ALA A 110 -9.55 -50.02 -46.29
N ALA A 111 -8.95 -49.92 -47.48
CA ALA A 111 -8.04 -48.84 -47.84
C ALA A 111 -8.74 -47.47 -47.84
N ALA A 112 -9.95 -47.37 -48.41
CA ALA A 112 -10.74 -46.14 -48.41
C ALA A 112 -11.15 -45.70 -46.99
N ASN A 113 -11.50 -46.65 -46.13
CA ASN A 113 -11.80 -46.39 -44.72
C ASN A 113 -10.55 -45.91 -43.95
N ALA A 114 -9.39 -46.53 -44.21
CA ALA A 114 -8.12 -46.12 -43.61
C ALA A 114 -7.72 -44.70 -44.03
N ASP A 115 -7.87 -44.36 -45.32
CA ASP A 115 -7.62 -43.03 -45.85
C ASP A 115 -8.56 -41.97 -45.23
N SER A 116 -9.86 -42.29 -45.13
CA SER A 116 -10.85 -41.42 -44.47
C SER A 116 -10.52 -41.16 -43.00
N LYS A 117 -10.08 -42.19 -42.27
CA LYS A 117 -9.63 -42.08 -40.87
C LYS A 117 -8.35 -41.25 -40.77
N ALA A 118 -7.41 -41.43 -41.70
CA ALA A 118 -6.18 -40.64 -41.75
C ALA A 118 -6.47 -39.15 -42.01
N GLN A 119 -7.36 -38.84 -42.96
CA GLN A 119 -7.77 -37.46 -43.24
C GLN A 119 -8.46 -36.82 -42.03
N SER A 120 -9.38 -37.56 -41.37
CA SER A 120 -10.04 -37.09 -40.15
C SER A 120 -9.04 -36.80 -39.02
N ALA A 121 -8.00 -37.63 -38.88
CA ALA A 121 -6.92 -37.40 -37.92
C ALA A 121 -6.08 -36.16 -38.26
N ILE A 122 -5.79 -35.94 -39.56
CA ILE A 122 -5.09 -34.74 -40.04
C ILE A 122 -5.90 -33.48 -39.74
N ASP A 123 -7.20 -33.48 -40.03
CA ASP A 123 -8.09 -32.35 -39.78
C ASP A 123 -8.19 -32.05 -38.28
N GLY A 124 -8.28 -33.09 -37.44
CA GLY A 124 -8.22 -32.97 -35.98
C GLY A 124 -6.91 -32.35 -35.51
N MET A 125 -5.77 -32.79 -36.03
CA MET A 125 -4.45 -32.22 -35.70
C MET A 125 -4.32 -30.77 -36.16
N GLN A 126 -4.86 -30.40 -37.32
CA GLN A 126 -4.86 -29.02 -37.80
C GLN A 126 -5.71 -28.11 -36.91
N SER A 127 -6.89 -28.60 -36.48
CA SER A 127 -7.76 -27.87 -35.54
C SER A 127 -7.04 -27.61 -34.20
N VAL A 128 -6.44 -28.65 -33.60
CA VAL A 128 -5.65 -28.52 -32.36
C VAL A 128 -4.49 -27.54 -32.54
N ARG A 129 -3.77 -27.62 -33.66
CA ARG A 129 -2.69 -26.68 -33.98
C ARG A 129 -3.20 -25.25 -34.04
N ASN A 130 -4.31 -25.00 -34.72
CA ASN A 130 -4.86 -23.66 -34.89
C ASN A 130 -5.30 -23.06 -33.54
N GLU A 131 -5.98 -23.85 -32.71
CA GLU A 131 -6.34 -23.43 -31.35
C GLU A 131 -5.10 -23.19 -30.47
N ALA A 132 -4.07 -24.02 -30.57
CA ALA A 132 -2.81 -23.81 -29.85
C ALA A 132 -2.10 -22.52 -30.28
N VAL A 133 -2.01 -22.25 -31.59
CA VAL A 133 -1.43 -21.01 -32.13
C VAL A 133 -2.20 -19.79 -31.66
N LYS A 134 -3.54 -19.86 -31.66
CA LYS A 134 -4.40 -18.79 -31.16
C LYS A 134 -4.16 -18.54 -29.68
N GLY A 135 -4.16 -19.59 -28.84
CA GLY A 135 -3.91 -19.47 -27.41
C GLY A 135 -2.52 -18.89 -27.09
N VAL A 136 -1.48 -19.30 -27.84
CA VAL A 136 -0.14 -18.72 -27.70
C VAL A 136 -0.11 -17.24 -28.06
N LYS A 137 -0.83 -16.82 -29.10
CA LYS A 137 -0.94 -15.40 -29.48
C LYS A 137 -1.63 -14.59 -28.39
N GLU A 138 -2.77 -15.07 -27.91
CA GLU A 138 -3.52 -14.42 -26.81
C GLU A 138 -2.67 -14.31 -25.54
N ALA A 139 -1.94 -15.37 -25.19
CA ALA A 139 -1.01 -15.34 -24.06
C ALA A 139 0.11 -14.32 -24.23
N LYS A 140 0.66 -14.19 -25.45
CA LYS A 140 1.69 -13.19 -25.77
C LYS A 140 1.16 -11.77 -25.67
N ASP A 141 -0.06 -11.52 -26.15
CA ASP A 141 -0.71 -10.21 -26.09
C ASP A 141 -1.02 -9.83 -24.63
N ALA A 142 -1.50 -10.78 -23.83
CA ALA A 142 -1.71 -10.61 -22.39
C ALA A 142 -0.39 -10.31 -21.65
N ALA A 143 0.69 -11.05 -21.96
CA ALA A 143 2.00 -10.81 -21.37
C ALA A 143 2.56 -9.42 -21.72
N SER A 144 2.38 -8.97 -22.98
CA SER A 144 2.79 -7.64 -23.43
C SER A 144 2.01 -6.53 -22.70
N THR A 145 0.71 -6.75 -22.50
CA THR A 145 -0.15 -5.83 -21.73
C THR A 145 0.28 -5.77 -20.26
N ALA A 146 0.58 -6.91 -19.65
CA ALA A 146 1.08 -6.99 -18.29
C ALA A 146 2.44 -6.28 -18.14
N GLN A 147 3.35 -6.44 -19.11
CA GLN A 147 4.64 -5.76 -19.13
C GLN A 147 4.48 -4.23 -19.21
N SER A 148 3.59 -3.74 -20.08
CA SER A 148 3.30 -2.30 -20.20
C SER A 148 2.69 -1.73 -18.91
N THR A 149 1.78 -2.49 -18.28
CA THR A 149 1.17 -2.11 -17.00
C THR A 149 2.22 -2.05 -15.89
N ALA A 150 3.11 -3.04 -15.81
CA ALA A 150 4.21 -3.07 -14.84
C ALA A 150 5.18 -1.90 -15.03
N ALA A 151 5.56 -1.57 -16.27
CA ALA A 151 6.41 -0.42 -16.58
C ALA A 151 5.75 0.92 -16.18
N SER A 152 4.45 1.04 -16.43
CA SER A 152 3.66 2.21 -16.01
C SER A 152 3.58 2.33 -14.49
N ALA A 153 3.42 1.22 -13.78
CA ALA A 153 3.42 1.17 -12.32
C ALA A 153 4.78 1.55 -11.73
N ALA A 154 5.87 1.03 -12.29
CA ALA A 154 7.23 1.40 -11.89
C ALA A 154 7.48 2.91 -12.07
N SER A 155 7.10 3.47 -13.22
CA SER A 155 7.25 4.91 -13.47
C SER A 155 6.43 5.78 -12.50
N LYS A 156 5.25 5.31 -12.04
CA LYS A 156 4.47 5.99 -11.00
C LYS A 156 5.15 5.89 -9.63
N ALA A 157 5.73 4.74 -9.30
CA ALA A 157 6.46 4.55 -8.06
C ALA A 157 7.68 5.48 -7.98
N ASP A 158 8.44 5.64 -9.07
CA ASP A 158 9.59 6.55 -9.13
C ASP A 158 9.18 8.03 -8.92
N LYS A 159 8.04 8.43 -9.51
CA LYS A 159 7.47 9.77 -9.30
C LYS A 159 7.07 9.98 -7.84
N LEU A 160 6.37 9.02 -7.24
CA LEU A 160 5.97 9.08 -5.83
C LEU A 160 7.19 9.13 -4.90
N ALA A 161 8.26 8.39 -5.20
CA ALA A 161 9.50 8.47 -4.44
C ALA A 161 10.11 9.89 -4.50
N THR A 162 10.13 10.52 -5.68
CA THR A 162 10.61 11.89 -5.85
C THR A 162 9.73 12.91 -5.11
N GLU A 163 8.41 12.77 -5.18
CA GLU A 163 7.46 13.62 -4.44
C GLU A 163 7.59 13.46 -2.93
N LEU A 164 7.86 12.25 -2.46
CA LEU A 164 8.09 11.94 -1.04
C LEU A 164 9.37 12.60 -0.54
N ASP A 165 10.47 12.53 -1.30
CA ASP A 165 11.72 13.22 -0.97
C ASP A 165 11.54 14.74 -0.93
N GLY A 166 10.80 15.30 -1.91
CA GLY A 166 10.43 16.71 -1.90
C GLY A 166 9.61 17.10 -0.67
N THR A 167 8.62 16.29 -0.30
CA THR A 167 7.81 16.49 0.91
C THR A 167 8.65 16.41 2.17
N LYS A 168 9.57 15.45 2.26
CA LYS A 168 10.50 15.32 3.40
C LYS A 168 11.38 16.56 3.55
N ALA A 169 11.93 17.09 2.46
CA ALA A 169 12.73 18.32 2.48
C ALA A 169 11.92 19.54 2.95
N ILE A 170 10.64 19.64 2.56
CA ILE A 170 9.73 20.70 3.05
C ILE A 170 9.48 20.56 4.56
N VAL A 171 9.24 19.34 5.03
CA VAL A 171 9.05 19.05 6.46
C VAL A 171 10.28 19.43 7.26
N GLU A 172 11.48 19.00 6.85
CA GLU A 172 12.74 19.34 7.51
C GLU A 172 12.93 20.87 7.58
N ARG A 173 12.64 21.58 6.49
CA ARG A 173 12.69 23.05 6.47
C ARG A 173 11.71 23.69 7.44
N HIS A 174 10.48 23.17 7.53
CA HIS A 174 9.48 23.66 8.47
C HIS A 174 9.87 23.36 9.92
N THR A 175 10.44 22.19 10.20
CA THR A 175 10.98 21.84 11.52
C THR A 175 12.08 22.82 11.93
N THR A 176 13.01 23.17 11.05
CA THR A 176 14.04 24.19 11.34
C THR A 176 13.42 25.56 11.62
N LYS A 177 12.51 26.03 10.76
CA LYS A 177 11.84 27.32 10.97
C LYS A 177 11.04 27.37 12.27
N LEU A 178 10.42 26.26 12.67
CA LEU A 178 9.69 26.17 13.92
C LEU A 178 10.62 26.34 15.12
N GLY A 179 11.81 25.70 15.11
CA GLY A 179 12.82 25.90 16.15
C GLY A 179 13.36 27.34 16.23
N GLU A 180 13.52 28.02 15.08
CA GLU A 180 13.86 29.45 15.06
C GLU A 180 12.77 30.32 15.68
N VAL A 181 11.49 30.02 15.39
CA VAL A 181 10.34 30.73 15.98
C VAL A 181 10.27 30.48 17.48
N GLU A 182 10.43 29.24 17.92
CA GLU A 182 10.45 28.87 19.34
C GLU A 182 11.53 29.68 20.09
N THR A 183 12.74 29.74 19.54
CA THR A 183 13.84 30.54 20.11
C THR A 183 13.49 32.03 20.19
N LYS A 184 12.92 32.60 19.11
CA LYS A 184 12.51 34.01 19.09
C LYS A 184 11.42 34.32 20.12
N VAL A 185 10.46 33.41 20.27
CA VAL A 185 9.37 33.55 21.25
C VAL A 185 9.93 33.48 22.66
N SER A 186 10.79 32.51 22.99
CA SER A 186 11.43 32.42 24.30
C SER A 186 12.20 33.69 24.66
N ASN A 187 13.03 34.20 23.75
CA ASN A 187 13.76 35.46 23.97
C ASN A 187 12.80 36.65 24.17
N SER A 188 11.71 36.71 23.41
CA SER A 188 10.72 37.78 23.55
C SER A 188 9.99 37.73 24.89
N VAL A 189 9.71 36.53 25.41
CA VAL A 189 9.11 36.34 26.74
C VAL A 189 10.08 36.80 27.82
N GLU A 190 11.36 36.38 27.75
CA GLU A 190 12.38 36.83 28.70
C GLU A 190 12.53 38.36 28.72
N HIS A 191 12.53 39.01 27.56
CA HIS A 191 12.57 40.47 27.47
C HIS A 191 11.32 41.14 28.04
N ALA A 192 10.13 40.56 27.82
CA ALA A 192 8.89 41.07 28.39
C ALA A 192 8.90 40.97 29.93
N ASP A 193 9.39 39.87 30.48
CA ASP A 193 9.53 39.67 31.93
C ASP A 193 10.54 40.65 32.54
N GLN A 194 11.69 40.87 31.87
CA GLN A 194 12.67 41.88 32.27
C GLN A 194 12.07 43.29 32.27
N ALA A 195 11.33 43.66 31.22
CA ALA A 195 10.67 44.96 31.11
C ALA A 195 9.60 45.16 32.20
N LEU A 196 8.83 44.11 32.51
CA LEU A 196 7.83 44.13 33.58
C LEU A 196 8.48 44.31 34.96
N SER A 197 9.59 43.62 35.21
CA SER A 197 10.37 43.75 36.44
C SER A 197 10.92 45.17 36.61
N ALA A 198 11.55 45.71 35.56
CA ALA A 198 12.06 47.08 35.55
C ALA A 198 10.95 48.12 35.77
N SER A 199 9.78 47.94 35.13
CA SER A 199 8.62 48.81 35.33
C SER A 199 8.11 48.76 36.78
N THR A 200 8.07 47.57 37.39
CA THR A 200 7.68 47.40 38.79
C THR A 200 8.64 48.13 39.73
N GLN A 201 9.95 48.01 39.50
CA GLN A 201 10.96 48.75 40.28
C GLN A 201 10.84 50.27 40.09
N ALA A 202 10.56 50.73 38.88
CA ALA A 202 10.33 52.15 38.59
C ALA A 202 9.11 52.69 39.36
N VAL A 203 8.01 51.93 39.42
CA VAL A 203 6.82 52.29 40.20
C VAL A 203 7.12 52.35 41.70
N GLN A 204 7.87 51.39 42.25
CA GLN A 204 8.30 51.40 43.65
C GLN A 204 9.19 52.63 43.97
N THR A 205 10.10 52.95 43.06
CA THR A 205 10.97 54.13 43.16
C THR A 205 10.13 55.41 43.12
N ALA A 206 9.20 55.54 42.18
CA ALA A 206 8.31 56.70 42.06
C ALA A 206 7.45 56.89 43.32
N ASN A 207 6.93 55.81 43.91
CA ASN A 207 6.19 55.88 45.18
C ASN A 207 7.07 56.36 46.34
N SER A 208 8.32 55.87 46.43
CA SER A 208 9.26 56.30 47.46
C SER A 208 9.64 57.78 47.33
N VAL A 209 9.83 58.25 46.10
CA VAL A 209 10.05 59.67 45.79
C VAL A 209 8.84 60.50 46.19
N LYS A 210 7.62 60.07 45.84
CA LYS A 210 6.38 60.75 46.23
C LYS A 210 6.30 60.92 47.75
N THR A 211 6.47 59.85 48.51
CA THR A 211 6.43 59.93 49.99
C THR A 211 7.51 60.87 50.53
N THR A 212 8.69 60.92 49.92
CA THR A 212 9.75 61.84 50.33
C THR A 212 9.42 63.29 50.01
N ALA A 213 8.82 63.55 48.84
CA ALA A 213 8.35 64.87 48.46
C ALA A 213 7.23 65.36 49.39
N ASP A 214 6.26 64.50 49.73
CA ASP A 214 5.17 64.82 50.66
C ASP A 214 5.73 65.21 52.04
N ARG A 215 6.70 64.44 52.59
CA ARG A 215 7.36 64.79 53.86
C ARG A 215 8.11 66.12 53.78
N ALA A 216 8.87 66.36 52.72
CA ALA A 216 9.60 67.61 52.55
C ALA A 216 8.66 68.82 52.46
N TYR A 217 7.49 68.65 51.86
CA TYR A 217 6.44 69.67 51.82
C TYR A 217 5.88 69.96 53.22
N ASP A 218 5.56 68.93 53.99
CA ASP A 218 5.06 69.07 55.37
C ASP A 218 6.09 69.72 56.30
N ASP A 219 7.37 69.36 56.15
CA ASP A 219 8.49 69.95 56.89
C ASP A 219 8.65 71.44 56.55
N ALA A 220 8.60 71.80 55.25
CA ALA A 220 8.67 73.19 54.80
C ALA A 220 7.49 74.02 55.32
N GLN A 221 6.28 73.46 55.32
CA GLN A 221 5.09 74.11 55.86
C GLN A 221 5.20 74.32 57.37
N SER A 222 5.74 73.33 58.10
CA SER A 222 5.99 73.42 59.53
C SER A 222 7.02 74.50 59.87
N ALA A 223 8.14 74.54 59.12
CA ALA A 223 9.17 75.56 59.28
C ALA A 223 8.65 76.98 59.01
N LEU A 224 7.79 77.15 57.98
CA LEU A 224 7.15 78.44 57.68
C LEU A 224 6.24 78.91 58.81
N THR A 225 5.44 78.01 59.38
CA THR A 225 4.59 78.31 60.55
C THR A 225 5.44 78.75 61.73
N GLN A 226 6.50 78.00 62.06
CA GLN A 226 7.41 78.35 63.16
C GLN A 226 8.09 79.70 62.93
N SER A 227 8.55 79.97 61.69
CA SER A 227 9.14 81.26 61.33
C SER A 227 8.16 82.40 61.49
N SER A 228 6.88 82.21 61.12
CA SER A 228 5.83 83.21 61.27
C SER A 228 5.56 83.52 62.74
N THR A 229 5.48 82.49 63.59
CA THR A 229 5.37 82.65 65.05
C THR A 229 6.56 83.42 65.62
N ALA A 230 7.79 83.07 65.22
CA ALA A 230 8.99 83.76 65.69
C ALA A 230 9.00 85.25 65.31
N VAL A 231 8.59 85.59 64.09
CA VAL A 231 8.45 86.99 63.63
C VAL A 231 7.41 87.74 64.47
N GLN A 232 6.27 87.10 64.77
CA GLN A 232 5.24 87.70 65.62
C GLN A 232 5.77 87.97 67.03
N THR A 233 6.40 86.98 67.67
CA THR A 233 7.01 87.13 68.99
C THR A 233 8.05 88.25 69.00
N ALA A 234 8.91 88.34 67.98
CA ALA A 234 9.89 89.43 67.87
C ALA A 234 9.21 90.82 67.76
N GLY A 235 8.10 90.92 67.02
CA GLY A 235 7.30 92.15 66.92
C GLY A 235 6.66 92.56 68.24
N GLU A 236 6.13 91.60 69.01
CA GLU A 236 5.57 91.83 70.35
C GLU A 236 6.66 92.33 71.31
N VAL A 237 7.81 91.65 71.35
CA VAL A 237 8.98 92.08 72.16
C VAL A 237 9.42 93.49 71.81
N LYS A 238 9.52 93.82 70.52
CA LYS A 238 9.87 95.17 70.05
C LYS A 238 8.88 96.21 70.56
N THR A 239 7.58 95.92 70.46
CA THR A 239 6.51 96.83 70.92
C THR A 239 6.56 97.06 72.44
N THR A 240 6.81 95.99 73.22
CA THR A 240 6.99 96.09 74.66
C THR A 240 8.19 96.97 75.02
N LEU A 241 9.32 96.82 74.32
CA LEU A 241 10.50 97.66 74.49
C LEU A 241 10.21 99.14 74.18
N GLU A 242 9.55 99.43 73.07
CA GLU A 242 9.19 100.79 72.67
C GLU A 242 8.20 101.46 73.63
N THR A 243 7.22 100.72 74.15
CA THR A 243 6.17 101.28 75.02
C THR A 243 6.65 101.48 76.46
N ASN A 244 7.33 100.47 77.02
CA ASN A 244 7.62 100.41 78.47
C ASN A 244 9.02 100.93 78.84
N TYR A 245 9.96 100.95 77.90
CA TYR A 245 11.37 101.26 78.21
C TYR A 245 11.90 102.53 77.51
N LEU A 246 11.21 103.06 76.50
CA LEU A 246 11.58 104.32 75.84
C LEU A 246 10.78 105.53 76.35
N SER A 247 9.66 105.35 77.06
CA SER A 247 8.93 106.45 77.70
C SER A 247 9.52 106.79 79.08
N LYS A 248 9.94 108.04 79.24
CA LYS A 248 10.89 108.55 80.23
C LYS A 248 10.23 108.92 81.58
N LYS A 249 9.55 107.98 82.25
CA LYS A 249 8.94 108.16 83.58
C LYS A 249 8.63 106.77 84.17
N ASP A 250 9.51 106.07 84.87
CA ASP A 250 9.96 106.32 86.25
C ASP A 250 11.27 105.56 86.55
N SER A 251 12.27 106.23 87.12
CA SER A 251 13.63 105.70 87.30
C SER A 251 13.81 104.72 88.46
N ASP A 252 12.76 104.42 89.24
CA ASP A 252 12.88 103.58 90.44
C ASP A 252 12.63 102.08 90.19
N ALA A 253 12.20 101.70 88.98
CA ALA A 253 12.06 100.30 88.57
C ALA A 253 13.36 99.65 88.07
N ALA A 254 14.42 100.43 87.79
CA ALA A 254 15.62 99.95 87.10
C ALA A 254 16.39 98.81 87.81
N TYR A 255 16.32 98.73 89.15
CA TYR A 255 16.99 97.68 89.91
C TYR A 255 16.18 96.38 89.98
N ALA A 256 14.84 96.47 89.97
CA ALA A 256 13.96 95.31 89.80
C ALA A 256 14.07 94.77 88.37
N SER A 257 14.11 95.66 87.37
CA SER A 257 14.20 95.30 85.94
C SER A 257 15.49 94.54 85.59
N LYS A 258 16.65 94.82 86.20
CA LYS A 258 17.87 94.03 85.93
C LYS A 258 17.77 92.61 86.49
N SER A 259 17.12 92.44 87.64
CA SER A 259 16.86 91.13 88.23
C SER A 259 15.83 90.34 87.42
N GLU A 260 14.75 91.00 86.98
CA GLU A 260 13.72 90.41 86.13
C GLU A 260 14.28 90.09 84.73
N LEU A 261 15.10 90.96 84.12
CA LEU A 261 15.82 90.68 82.88
C LEU A 261 16.76 89.48 83.02
N LYS A 262 17.49 89.38 84.12
CA LYS A 262 18.34 88.21 84.38
C LYS A 262 17.47 86.96 84.55
N GLN A 263 16.34 87.05 85.24
CA GLN A 263 15.42 85.93 85.41
C GLN A 263 14.80 85.49 84.07
N THR A 264 14.44 86.43 83.20
CA THR A 264 13.97 86.14 81.83
C THR A 264 15.09 85.58 80.95
N SER A 265 16.31 86.13 81.01
CA SER A 265 17.48 85.63 80.28
C SER A 265 17.87 84.21 80.73
N ASP A 266 17.89 83.95 82.04
CA ASP A 266 18.14 82.65 82.62
C ASP A 266 17.00 81.68 82.26
N GLY A 267 15.75 82.15 82.20
CA GLY A 267 14.59 81.38 81.75
C GLY A 267 14.64 81.01 80.26
N ILE A 268 15.06 81.95 79.40
CA ILE A 268 15.29 81.69 77.97
C ILE A 268 16.45 80.71 77.80
N THR A 269 17.57 80.93 78.49
CA THR A 269 18.73 80.02 78.46
C THR A 269 18.33 78.62 78.93
N SER A 270 17.59 78.51 80.03
CA SER A 270 17.08 77.23 80.55
C SER A 270 16.10 76.55 79.58
N THR A 271 15.25 77.33 78.89
CA THR A 271 14.33 76.79 77.88
C THR A 271 15.11 76.25 76.68
N VAL A 272 16.09 77.01 76.19
CA VAL A 272 16.98 76.59 75.09
C VAL A 272 17.78 75.34 75.49
N GLU A 273 18.37 75.31 76.69
CA GLU A 273 19.08 74.14 77.22
C GLU A 273 18.17 72.91 77.32
N LYS A 274 16.93 73.07 77.82
CA LYS A 274 15.93 71.98 77.85
C LYS A 274 15.57 71.50 76.44
N THR A 275 15.44 72.40 75.47
CA THR A 275 15.18 72.03 74.07
C THR A 275 16.34 71.24 73.49
N TYR A 276 17.59 71.66 73.72
CA TYR A 276 18.77 70.92 73.28
C TYR A 276 18.93 69.57 74.00
N ALA A 277 18.63 69.51 75.29
CA ALA A 277 18.60 68.26 76.05
C ALA A 277 17.52 67.31 75.49
N THR A 278 16.35 67.83 75.13
CA THR A 278 15.28 67.04 74.50
C THR A 278 15.71 66.53 73.11
N LYS A 279 16.42 67.35 72.32
CA LYS A 279 16.96 66.93 71.02
C LYS A 279 18.02 65.83 71.18
N SER A 280 18.94 65.99 72.13
CA SER A 280 19.95 64.97 72.45
C SER A 280 19.30 63.68 72.95
N ALA A 281 18.29 63.77 73.82
CA ALA A 281 17.52 62.63 74.27
C ALA A 281 16.74 61.96 73.13
N LEU A 282 16.20 62.73 72.18
CA LEU A 282 15.53 62.21 70.99
C LEU A 282 16.50 61.50 70.06
N GLU A 283 17.70 62.05 69.83
CA GLU A 283 18.76 61.39 69.06
C GLU A 283 19.22 60.10 69.74
N ALA A 284 19.36 60.10 71.07
CA ALA A 284 19.66 58.89 71.84
C ALA A 284 18.55 57.84 71.74
N LEU A 285 17.27 58.25 71.82
CA LEU A 285 16.12 57.35 71.66
C LEU A 285 16.01 56.79 70.24
N ARG A 286 16.29 57.60 69.21
CA ARG A 286 16.36 57.12 67.82
C ARG A 286 17.50 56.13 67.64
N ASN A 287 18.67 56.38 68.20
CA ASN A 287 19.77 55.41 68.18
C ASN A 287 19.40 54.11 68.91
N ILE A 288 18.66 54.17 70.01
CA ILE A 288 18.19 52.95 70.69
C ILE A 288 17.20 52.19 69.82
N ALA A 289 16.27 52.89 69.16
CA ALA A 289 15.32 52.26 68.23
C ALA A 289 16.02 51.66 66.99
N ASP A 290 17.03 52.36 66.46
CA ASP A 290 17.80 51.93 65.29
C ASP A 290 18.85 50.84 65.60
N ASN A 291 19.17 50.60 66.88
CA ASN A 291 20.00 49.48 67.33
C ASN A 291 19.18 48.43 68.10
N ALA A 292 17.85 48.48 68.00
CA ALA A 292 16.99 47.50 68.64
C ALA A 292 17.16 46.17 67.92
N VAL A 293 17.66 45.18 68.66
CA VAL A 293 17.90 43.83 68.15
C VAL A 293 16.58 43.08 68.09
N GLU A 294 16.15 42.72 66.88
CA GLU A 294 14.97 41.88 66.65
C GLU A 294 15.37 40.40 66.58
N THR A 295 14.45 39.53 67.02
CA THR A 295 14.66 38.07 66.97
C THR A 295 13.73 37.44 65.95
N TRP A 296 14.34 36.73 65.01
CA TRP A 296 13.71 36.06 63.88
C TRP A 296 13.83 34.55 64.03
N THR A 297 12.92 33.77 63.46
CA THR A 297 12.95 32.29 63.55
C THR A 297 12.64 31.63 62.22
N GLY A 298 13.20 30.44 61.98
CA GLY A 298 12.84 29.58 60.86
C GLY A 298 13.66 28.28 60.82
N SER A 299 13.47 27.46 59.79
CA SER A 299 13.87 26.03 59.81
C SER A 299 15.23 25.71 59.17
N GLN A 300 16.00 26.73 58.76
CA GLN A 300 17.32 26.57 58.15
C GLN A 300 18.15 27.84 58.32
N LYS A 301 19.48 27.73 58.25
CA LYS A 301 20.39 28.89 58.27
C LYS A 301 19.96 29.91 57.20
N PRO A 302 19.66 31.18 57.57
CA PRO A 302 19.22 32.17 56.62
C PRO A 302 20.41 32.64 55.74
N PRO A 303 20.36 32.50 54.41
CA PRO A 303 21.26 33.24 53.54
C PRO A 303 20.84 34.71 53.49
N ALA A 304 21.77 35.61 53.15
CA ALA A 304 21.46 37.04 52.95
C ALA A 304 20.41 37.28 51.85
N SER A 305 20.21 36.30 50.96
CA SER A 305 19.24 36.32 49.86
C SER A 305 17.83 35.85 50.25
N ASN A 306 17.58 35.47 51.50
CA ASN A 306 16.25 35.04 51.96
C ASN A 306 15.75 35.89 53.14
N ALA A 307 14.44 35.87 53.37
CA ALA A 307 13.83 36.63 54.47
C ALA A 307 14.33 36.11 55.83
N PRO A 308 14.59 37.00 56.81
CA PRO A 308 14.30 38.44 56.79
C PRO A 308 15.35 39.29 56.07
N ALA A 309 16.59 38.84 55.90
CA ALA A 309 17.66 39.69 55.38
C ALA A 309 17.43 40.20 53.94
N SER A 310 16.72 39.44 53.11
CA SER A 310 16.37 39.85 51.74
C SER A 310 15.45 41.07 51.66
N THR A 311 14.75 41.44 52.74
CA THR A 311 13.86 42.62 52.74
C THR A 311 14.59 43.91 53.10
N TRP A 312 15.85 43.83 53.56
CA TRP A 312 16.71 44.97 53.88
C TRP A 312 17.46 45.44 52.62
N ALA A 313 16.73 46.04 51.69
CA ALA A 313 17.23 46.36 50.36
C ALA A 313 18.35 47.41 50.34
N THR A 314 18.39 48.32 51.33
CA THR A 314 19.37 49.41 51.40
C THR A 314 20.44 49.16 52.46
N ASP A 315 21.61 49.77 52.30
CA ASP A 315 22.70 49.68 53.29
C ASP A 315 22.28 50.26 54.65
N GLN A 316 21.42 51.29 54.64
CA GLN A 316 20.84 51.88 55.85
C GLN A 316 19.93 50.87 56.59
N LEU A 317 19.08 50.12 55.88
CA LEU A 317 18.24 49.08 56.48
C LEU A 317 19.08 47.91 57.00
N ARG A 318 20.09 47.45 56.25
CA ARG A 318 20.98 46.37 56.72
C ARG A 318 21.77 46.76 57.97
N LYS A 319 22.14 48.04 58.08
CA LYS A 319 22.78 48.62 59.27
C LYS A 319 21.83 48.79 60.45
N GLN A 320 20.55 49.10 60.22
CA GLN A 320 19.54 49.22 61.27
C GLN A 320 19.26 47.88 61.96
N HIS A 321 19.27 46.78 61.19
CA HIS A 321 19.11 45.43 61.73
C HIS A 321 20.43 44.81 62.25
N ALA A 322 21.51 45.59 62.33
CA ALA A 322 22.80 45.11 62.81
C ALA A 322 22.70 44.65 64.27
N GLY A 323 22.96 43.37 64.50
CA GLY A 323 22.84 42.74 65.79
C GLY A 323 21.61 41.85 65.96
N ASP A 324 20.63 41.91 65.05
CA ASP A 324 19.47 41.01 64.97
C ASP A 324 19.88 39.56 65.09
N VAL A 325 19.03 38.75 65.74
CA VAL A 325 19.29 37.33 65.99
C VAL A 325 18.30 36.50 65.20
N TYR A 326 18.79 35.46 64.53
CA TYR A 326 17.97 34.46 63.88
C TYR A 326 18.16 33.11 64.56
N TYR A 327 17.07 32.50 65.03
CA TYR A 327 17.06 31.16 65.61
C TYR A 327 16.60 30.13 64.58
N ASP A 328 17.49 29.19 64.26
CA ASP A 328 17.19 28.03 63.43
C ASP A 328 16.54 26.93 64.28
N THR A 329 15.24 26.75 64.12
CA THR A 329 14.43 25.79 64.88
C THR A 329 14.73 24.33 64.53
N SER A 330 15.38 24.04 63.41
CA SER A 330 15.72 22.68 62.99
C SER A 330 17.06 22.22 63.57
N THR A 331 18.02 23.12 63.71
CA THR A 331 19.38 22.78 64.21
C THR A 331 19.61 23.23 65.66
N GLY A 332 18.78 24.14 66.17
CA GLY A 332 18.94 24.76 67.48
C GLY A 332 20.00 25.86 67.52
N TYR A 333 20.54 26.25 66.37
CA TYR A 333 21.59 27.27 66.28
C TYR A 333 21.03 28.68 66.14
N SER A 334 21.71 29.63 66.78
CA SER A 334 21.42 31.06 66.64
C SER A 334 22.49 31.74 65.80
N TYR A 335 22.06 32.63 64.92
CA TYR A 335 22.92 33.44 64.07
C TYR A 335 22.70 34.91 64.39
N ARG A 336 23.76 35.72 64.34
CA ARG A 336 23.70 37.17 64.51
C ARG A 336 23.96 37.85 63.18
N TRP A 337 23.10 38.80 62.83
CA TRP A 337 23.32 39.67 61.68
C TRP A 337 24.34 40.72 62.03
N GLY A 338 25.33 40.93 61.17
CA GLY A 338 26.31 41.96 61.41
C GLY A 338 27.39 42.03 60.35
N SER A 339 28.28 42.98 60.52
CA SER A 339 29.40 43.27 59.64
C SER A 339 30.66 43.48 60.48
N THR A 340 31.81 43.05 59.95
CA THR A 340 33.12 43.24 60.60
C THR A 340 33.91 44.42 60.02
N ASP A 341 33.59 44.79 58.77
CA ASP A 341 34.19 45.89 58.00
C ASP A 341 33.28 47.14 57.94
N GLY A 342 32.04 47.02 58.41
CA GLY A 342 31.01 48.07 58.35
C GLY A 342 30.29 48.17 57.00
N GLU A 343 30.71 47.40 56.00
CA GLU A 343 30.21 47.45 54.62
C GLU A 343 29.51 46.14 54.20
N THR A 344 30.05 44.98 54.61
CA THR A 344 29.52 43.66 54.24
C THR A 344 28.76 43.03 55.40
N TYR A 345 27.44 42.90 55.28
CA TYR A 345 26.59 42.31 56.32
C TYR A 345 26.23 40.86 56.02
N ALA A 346 26.33 39.99 57.04
CA ALA A 346 26.02 38.57 56.92
C ALA A 346 25.54 37.96 58.24
N TRP A 347 24.89 36.80 58.15
CA TRP A 347 24.53 35.97 59.30
C TRP A 347 25.73 35.15 59.77
N SER A 348 26.19 35.43 60.98
CA SER A 348 27.32 34.75 61.63
C SER A 348 26.82 33.87 62.77
N LEU A 349 27.31 32.63 62.86
CA LEU A 349 26.91 31.71 63.92
C LEU A 349 27.34 32.25 65.30
N ILE A 350 26.41 32.30 66.25
CA ILE A 350 26.71 32.59 67.64
C ILE A 350 27.24 31.30 68.26
N LYS A 351 28.52 31.29 68.61
CA LYS A 351 29.16 30.19 69.33
C LYS A 351 29.93 30.77 70.51
N ASP A 352 29.90 30.07 71.63
CA ASP A 352 30.80 30.37 72.74
C ASP A 352 32.22 29.92 72.36
N SER A 353 33.22 30.64 72.83
CA SER A 353 34.64 30.33 72.59
C SER A 353 35.22 29.43 73.66
#